data_AF-A0A3D4TFS9-F1
#
_entry.id   AF-A0A3D4TFS9-F1
#
_cell.length_a   1.000
_cell.length_b   1.000
_cell.length_c   1.000
_cell.angle_alpha   90.00
_cell.angle_beta   90.00
_cell.angle_gamma   90.00
#
_symmetry.space_group_name_H-M   'P 1'
#
loop_
_entity.id
_entity.type
_entity.pdbx_description
1 polymer ?
#
loop_
_entity_poly.entity_id
_entity_poly.type
_entity_poly.pdbx_seq_one_letter_code
_entity_poly.pdbx_strand_id
1 'polypeptide(L)'
;VEDHLHIVTHLHPSIALASLVKDIKVASSAYIKEQQLFKNFEGWQDGYGAFTYSIKERDRLIDYVQQQEIHHHTKSFREEYLDLL
;
A
#
# COMPACT_ATOMS: atom_id res chain seq x y z
N VAL A 1 0.20 -13.88 -7.39
CA VAL A 1 -0.55 -13.71 -6.12
C VAL A 1 -0.07 -12.39 -5.57
N GLU A 2 -0.93 -11.39 -5.56
CA GLU A 2 -0.63 -10.08 -5.00
C GLU A 2 -0.60 -10.21 -3.47
N ASP A 3 0.54 -9.91 -2.87
CA ASP A 3 0.84 -10.08 -1.44
C ASP A 3 1.08 -8.74 -0.73
N HIS A 4 0.76 -7.63 -1.40
CA HIS A 4 0.92 -6.27 -0.93
C HIS A 4 -0.28 -5.40 -1.33
N LEU A 5 -0.26 -4.13 -0.92
CA LEU A 5 -1.33 -3.16 -1.15
C LEU A 5 -0.75 -1.82 -1.56
N HIS A 6 -1.42 -1.15 -2.49
CA HIS A 6 -1.16 0.24 -2.86
C HIS A 6 -2.26 1.15 -2.30
N ILE A 7 -1.87 2.26 -1.65
CA ILE A 7 -2.80 3.23 -1.07
C ILE A 7 -2.46 4.62 -1.62
N VAL A 8 -3.39 5.24 -2.33
CA VAL A 8 -3.33 6.67 -2.68
C VAL A 8 -4.08 7.45 -1.60
N THR A 9 -3.40 8.35 -0.91
CA THR A 9 -4.02 9.14 0.16
C THR A 9 -3.45 10.55 0.27
N HIS A 10 -4.23 11.46 0.82
CA HIS A 10 -3.75 12.74 1.29
C HIS A 10 -3.31 12.62 2.75
N LEU A 11 -2.16 13.20 3.07
CA LEU A 11 -1.64 13.26 4.42
C LEU A 11 -1.62 14.71 4.89
N HIS A 12 -2.30 15.01 5.99
CA HIS A 12 -2.22 16.34 6.59
C HIS A 12 -0.78 16.60 7.09
N PRO A 13 -0.17 17.77 6.85
CA PRO A 13 1.24 18.02 7.17
C PRO A 13 1.63 17.85 8.65
N SER A 14 0.66 17.94 9.56
CA SER A 14 0.89 17.72 10.99
C SER A 14 0.99 16.24 11.39
N ILE A 15 0.71 15.31 10.46
CA ILE A 15 0.71 13.88 10.73
C ILE A 15 1.97 13.27 10.12
N ALA A 16 2.75 12.59 10.95
CA ALA A 16 3.90 11.83 10.46
C ALA A 16 3.41 10.61 9.66
N LEU A 17 3.95 10.44 8.45
CA LEU A 17 3.67 9.29 7.58
C LEU A 17 3.87 7.95 8.30
N ALA A 18 4.96 7.82 9.07
CA ALA A 18 5.24 6.61 9.83
C ALA A 18 4.15 6.29 10.86
N SER A 19 3.55 7.31 11.48
CA SER A 19 2.44 7.12 12.43
C SER A 19 1.19 6.62 11.71
N LEU A 20 0.84 7.20 10.56
CA LEU A 20 -0.30 6.74 9.75
C LEU A 20 -0.12 5.27 9.34
N VAL A 21 1.05 4.92 8.80
CA VAL A 21 1.32 3.54 8.35
C VAL A 21 1.27 2.56 9.52
N LYS A 22 1.84 2.93 10.68
CA LYS A 22 1.75 2.12 11.91
C LYS A 22 0.29 1.86 12.29
N ASP A 23 -0.54 2.91 12.34
CA ASP A 23 -1.94 2.78 12.75
C ASP A 23 -2.74 1.92 11.76
N ILE A 24 -2.51 2.08 10.45
CA ILE A 24 -3.10 1.21 9.41
C ILE A 24 -2.70 -0.25 9.63
N LYS A 25 -1.40 -0.53 9.78
CA LYS A 25 -0.90 -1.92 9.96
C LYS A 25 -1.45 -2.56 11.23
N VAL A 26 -1.49 -1.83 12.34
CA VAL A 26 -1.99 -2.33 13.63
C VAL A 26 -3.48 -2.62 13.56
N ALA A 27 -4.28 -1.65 13.11
CA ALA A 27 -5.74 -1.78 13.06
C ALA A 27 -6.17 -2.89 12.09
N SER A 28 -5.59 -2.91 10.88
CA SER A 28 -5.89 -3.96 9.90
C SER A 28 -5.43 -5.34 10.35
N SER A 29 -4.26 -5.47 10.99
CA SER A 29 -3.80 -6.77 11.49
C SER A 29 -4.72 -7.33 12.56
N ALA A 30 -5.18 -6.48 13.48
CA ALA A 30 -6.15 -6.87 14.50
C ALA A 30 -7.45 -7.35 13.85
N TYR A 31 -8.00 -6.56 12.92
CA TYR A 31 -9.24 -6.88 12.23
C TYR A 31 -9.15 -8.16 11.38
N ILE A 32 -8.09 -8.33 10.59
CA ILE A 32 -7.85 -9.53 9.77
C ILE A 32 -7.81 -10.79 10.64
N LYS A 33 -7.10 -10.72 11.77
CA LYS A 33 -6.97 -11.85 12.71
C LYS A 33 -8.27 -12.12 13.44
N GLU A 34 -8.99 -11.10 13.88
CA GLU A 34 -10.29 -11.24 14.55
C GLU A 34 -11.33 -11.90 13.62
N GLN A 35 -11.42 -11.41 12.39
CA GLN A 35 -12.39 -11.89 11.40
C GLN A 35 -11.93 -13.13 10.63
N GLN A 36 -10.71 -13.62 10.87
CA GLN A 36 -10.11 -14.76 10.18
C GLN A 36 -10.15 -14.63 8.65
N LEU A 37 -9.96 -13.41 8.12
CA LEU A 37 -10.10 -13.12 6.68
C LEU A 37 -9.07 -13.87 5.82
N PHE A 38 -7.90 -14.13 6.38
CA PHE A 38 -6.79 -14.81 5.71
C PHE A 38 -6.17 -15.85 6.65
N LYS A 39 -6.27 -17.13 6.27
CA LYS A 39 -5.89 -18.28 7.12
C LYS A 39 -4.43 -18.26 7.60
N ASN A 40 -3.53 -17.67 6.82
CA ASN A 40 -2.08 -17.67 7.08
C ASN A 40 -1.51 -16.26 7.25
N PHE A 41 -2.33 -15.29 7.66
CA PHE A 41 -1.84 -13.92 7.86
C PHE A 41 -1.14 -13.78 9.21
N GLU A 42 0.19 -13.81 9.18
CA GLU A 42 1.02 -13.64 10.38
C GLU A 42 1.20 -12.16 10.75
N GLY A 43 1.20 -11.29 9.73
CA GLY A 43 1.30 -9.84 9.88
C GLY A 43 1.76 -9.18 8.58
N TRP A 44 1.79 -7.86 8.60
CA TRP A 44 2.43 -7.07 7.54
C TRP A 44 3.95 -7.16 7.67
N GLN A 45 4.67 -7.04 6.55
CA GLN A 45 6.11 -6.81 6.55
C GLN A 45 6.51 -5.60 7.42
N ASP A 46 7.73 -5.58 7.95
CA ASP A 46 8.21 -4.49 8.81
C ASP A 46 8.22 -3.14 8.07
N GLY A 47 8.74 -3.12 6.85
CA GLY A 47 8.92 -1.92 6.04
C GLY A 47 7.67 -1.43 5.28
N TYR A 48 7.79 -0.26 4.66
CA TYR A 48 6.83 0.26 3.69
C TYR A 48 7.55 1.14 2.66
N GLY A 49 7.03 1.17 1.43
CA GLY A 49 7.42 2.15 0.42
C GLY A 49 6.46 3.35 0.45
N ALA A 50 7.00 4.56 0.27
CA ALA A 50 6.18 5.76 0.19
C ALA A 50 6.79 6.80 -0.74
N PHE A 51 5.95 7.36 -1.59
CA PHE A 51 6.33 8.30 -2.63
C PHE A 51 5.38 9.50 -2.58
N THR A 52 5.95 10.71 -2.60
CA THR A 52 5.17 11.97 -2.56
C THR A 52 5.00 12.50 -3.98
N TYR A 53 3.77 12.81 -4.36
CA TYR A 53 3.45 13.36 -5.68
C TYR A 53 2.72 14.69 -5.58
N SER A 54 2.74 15.45 -6.68
CA SER A 54 1.91 16.64 -6.82
C SER A 54 0.43 16.28 -6.92
N ILE A 55 -0.44 17.14 -6.39
CA ILE A 55 -1.90 17.01 -6.52
C ILE A 55 -2.36 16.91 -7.98
N LYS A 56 -1.58 17.47 -8.92
CA LYS A 56 -1.85 17.39 -10.36
C LYS A 56 -1.80 15.97 -10.91
N GLU A 57 -1.05 15.09 -10.26
CA GLU A 57 -0.90 13.69 -10.66
C GLU A 57 -1.99 12.78 -10.05
N ARG A 58 -2.93 13.34 -9.26
CA ARG A 58 -3.94 12.57 -8.51
C ARG A 58 -4.67 11.55 -9.38
N ASP A 59 -5.23 12.01 -10.50
CA ASP A 59 -6.08 11.16 -11.34
C ASP A 59 -5.24 10.03 -11.97
N ARG A 60 -4.02 10.35 -12.42
CA ARG A 60 -3.06 9.35 -12.92
C ARG A 60 -2.70 8.31 -11.87
N LEU A 61 -2.51 8.71 -10.62
CA LEU A 61 -2.16 7.81 -9.52
C LEU A 61 -3.33 6.90 -9.12
N ILE A 62 -4.56 7.44 -9.12
CA ILE A 62 -5.77 6.65 -8.89
C ILE A 62 -5.88 5.58 -9.97
N ASP A 63 -5.75 5.97 -11.25
CA ASP A 63 -5.82 5.06 -12.38
C ASP A 63 -4.72 3.99 -12.31
N TYR A 64 -3.50 4.38 -11.93
CA TYR A 64 -2.37 3.46 -11.74
C TYR A 64 -2.67 2.39 -10.67
N VAL A 65 -3.17 2.79 -9.50
CA VAL A 65 -3.49 1.87 -8.40
C VAL A 65 -4.68 0.96 -8.74
N GLN A 66 -5.70 1.47 -9.45
CA GLN A 66 -6.83 0.66 -9.90
C GLN A 66 -6.42 -0.46 -10.88
N GLN A 67 -5.32 -0.25 -11.63
CA GLN A 67 -4.83 -1.20 -12.62
C GLN A 67 -3.77 -2.18 -12.07
N GLN A 68 -3.45 -2.14 -10.78
CA GLN A 68 -2.37 -2.97 -10.19
C GLN A 68 -2.57 -4.47 -10.36
N GLU A 69 -3.80 -4.96 -10.20
CA GLU A 69 -4.12 -6.37 -10.43
C GLU A 69 -3.70 -6.80 -11.86
N ILE A 70 -3.91 -5.93 -12.85
CA ILE A 70 -3.50 -6.17 -14.24
C ILE A 70 -1.97 -6.14 -14.37
N HIS A 71 -1.30 -5.15 -13.77
CA HIS A 71 0.15 -5.00 -13.86
C HIS A 71 0.90 -6.20 -13.24
N HIS A 72 0.42 -6.74 -12.13
CA HIS A 72 1.03 -7.88 -11.44
C HIS A 72 0.92 -9.22 -12.18
N HIS A 73 0.14 -9.30 -13.26
CA HIS A 73 0.20 -10.46 -14.15
C HIS A 73 1.50 -10.53 -14.95
N THR A 74 2.16 -9.39 -15.16
CA THR A 74 3.34 -9.29 -16.04
C THR A 74 4.58 -8.72 -15.37
N LYS A 75 4.44 -8.14 -14.17
CA LYS A 75 5.49 -7.40 -13.48
C LYS A 75 5.58 -7.82 -12.02
N SER A 76 6.79 -8.12 -11.57
CA SER A 76 7.07 -8.44 -10.17
C SER A 76 7.06 -7.19 -9.29
N PHE A 77 6.80 -7.37 -7.99
CA PHE A 77 6.90 -6.30 -6.99
C PHE A 77 8.25 -5.57 -7.03
N ARG A 78 9.35 -6.31 -7.24
CA ARG A 78 10.69 -5.72 -7.29
C ARG A 78 10.86 -4.78 -8.50
N GLU A 79 10.40 -5.20 -9.67
CA GLU A 79 10.44 -4.37 -10.87
C GLU A 79 9.56 -3.13 -10.70
N GLU A 80 8.43 -3.27 -10.03
CA GLU A 80 7.55 -2.14 -9.76
C GLU A 80 8.17 -1.14 -8.80
N TYR A 81 8.75 -1.64 -7.70
CA TYR A 81 9.44 -0.80 -6.74
C TYR A 81 10.56 0.02 -7.38
N LEU A 82 11.31 -0.58 -8.32
CA LEU A 82 12.37 0.12 -9.05
C LEU A 82 11.84 1.20 -10.00
N ASP A 83 10.68 0.99 -10.63
CA ASP A 83 10.09 1.99 -11.54
C ASP A 83 9.47 3.19 -10.81
N LEU A 84 9.19 3.06 -9.50
CA LEU A 84 8.66 4.14 -8.67
C LEU A 84 9.74 5.02 -8.03
N LEU A 85 11.01 4.57 -8.00
CA LEU A 85 12.17 5.33 -7.53
C LEU A 85 12.58 6.44 -8.51
#